data_AF-A0A9D2R0H3-F1
#
_entry.id   AF-A0A9D2R0H3-F1
#
_cell.length_a   1.000
_cell.length_b   1.000
_cell.length_c   1.000
_cell.angle_alpha   90.00
_cell.angle_beta   90.00
_cell.angle_gamma   90.00
#
_symmetry.space_group_name_H-M   'P 1'
#
loop_
_entity.id
_entity.type
_entity.pdbx_description
1 polymer ?
#
loop_
_entity_poly.entity_id
_entity_poly.type
_entity_poly.pdbx_seq_one_letter_code
_entity_poly.pdbx_strand_id
1 'polypeptide(L)'
;MKKKMAIVLSAILACSMSMGVMAAPSPSIQSEPIAQVVVSSSVAENSNTVAAQATGVNSSTSAVLAGTTFRTASGQTVDPAAVAMVVAPATAEQAQAAAASLAAAMVSSGTQVVNFTGRTGLSLTDSQGNLNVVNNVTVGLQTAAGEAVSQNGSVSVSFALADILGTTTLAEGETIQALYQRADGTWVAVPVVISNGALAIALPAFGGAVNVTFVVAKGVSADAVPAAAATSPNT
;
A
#
# COMPACT_ATOMS: atom_id res chain seq x y z
N MET A 1 -19.60 -0.93 1.43
CA MET A 1 -18.42 -1.82 1.27
C MET A 1 -17.22 -1.45 2.16
N LYS A 2 -17.31 -0.45 3.05
CA LYS A 2 -16.16 0.15 3.76
C LYS A 2 -15.76 -0.53 5.08
N LYS A 3 -16.72 -1.10 5.83
CA LYS A 3 -16.50 -1.85 7.08
C LYS A 3 -15.65 -3.13 6.96
N LYS A 4 -15.48 -3.64 5.73
CA LYS A 4 -14.89 -4.96 5.48
C LYS A 4 -13.36 -4.92 5.34
N MET A 5 -12.81 -3.85 4.76
CA MET A 5 -11.38 -3.73 4.45
C MET A 5 -10.50 -3.56 5.70
N ALA A 6 -10.98 -2.80 6.70
CA ALA A 6 -10.26 -2.61 7.96
C ALA A 6 -10.06 -3.93 8.72
N ILE A 7 -11.07 -4.83 8.67
CA ILE A 7 -11.05 -6.13 9.36
C ILE A 7 -9.89 -7.01 8.86
N VAL A 8 -9.55 -6.94 7.58
CA VAL A 8 -8.48 -7.75 6.95
C VAL A 8 -7.09 -7.25 7.36
N LEU A 9 -6.88 -5.93 7.40
CA LEU A 9 -5.63 -5.35 7.90
C LEU A 9 -5.41 -5.68 9.38
N SER A 10 -6.46 -5.55 10.19
CA SER A 10 -6.39 -5.93 11.60
C SER A 10 -6.20 -7.43 11.80
N ALA A 11 -6.72 -8.29 10.91
CA ALA A 11 -6.52 -9.73 11.00
C ALA A 11 -5.06 -10.13 10.70
N ILE A 12 -4.38 -9.52 9.72
CA ILE A 12 -2.95 -9.80 9.46
C ILE A 12 -2.11 -9.39 10.66
N LEU A 13 -2.31 -8.19 11.18
CA LEU A 13 -1.54 -7.72 12.33
C LEU A 13 -1.83 -8.54 13.59
N ALA A 14 -3.08 -8.95 13.83
CA ALA A 14 -3.46 -9.80 14.96
C ALA A 14 -2.95 -11.25 14.83
N CYS A 15 -2.88 -11.79 13.61
CA CYS A 15 -2.26 -13.09 13.36
C CYS A 15 -0.73 -13.05 13.50
N SER A 16 -0.12 -11.88 13.30
CA SER A 16 1.33 -11.72 13.42
C SER A 16 1.82 -11.57 14.87
N MET A 17 1.03 -11.01 15.79
CA MET A 17 1.42 -10.87 17.20
C MET A 17 0.22 -10.85 18.16
N SER A 18 0.35 -11.58 19.27
CA SER A 18 -0.59 -11.64 20.38
C SER A 18 -0.65 -10.32 21.17
N MET A 19 -1.32 -9.28 20.64
CA MET A 19 -1.91 -8.16 21.41
C MET A 19 -2.64 -7.19 20.46
N GLY A 20 -3.51 -6.35 21.03
CA GLY A 20 -4.47 -5.52 20.29
C GLY A 20 -3.86 -4.67 19.17
N VAL A 21 -4.43 -4.81 17.97
CA VAL A 21 -4.05 -4.02 16.79
C VAL A 21 -4.59 -2.60 16.94
N MET A 22 -3.71 -1.65 17.21
CA MET A 22 -4.01 -0.22 17.05
C MET A 22 -3.45 0.23 15.71
N ALA A 23 -4.34 0.68 14.83
CA ALA A 23 -3.98 1.19 13.52
C ALA A 23 -3.11 2.44 13.66
N ALA A 24 -1.87 2.44 13.16
CA ALA A 24 -1.16 3.71 13.03
C ALA A 24 -1.94 4.66 12.13
N PRO A 25 -1.87 5.95 12.44
CA PRO A 25 -2.60 6.98 11.75
C PRO A 25 -2.13 7.10 10.31
N SER A 26 -3.04 6.86 9.37
CA SER A 26 -2.89 7.35 8.00
C SER A 26 -3.14 8.88 7.95
N PRO A 27 -2.89 9.57 6.82
CA PRO A 27 -2.88 11.04 6.70
C PRO A 27 -4.24 11.71 6.41
N SER A 28 -4.38 13.01 6.65
CA SER A 28 -5.58 13.84 6.35
C SER A 28 -5.29 15.01 5.37
N ILE A 29 -6.00 15.09 4.22
CA ILE A 29 -6.72 16.31 3.77
C ILE A 29 -6.04 17.69 3.64
N GLN A 30 -4.87 17.88 3.02
CA GLN A 30 -4.58 19.16 2.32
C GLN A 30 -3.85 18.90 0.99
N SER A 31 -4.35 19.49 -0.09
CA SER A 31 -3.68 19.50 -1.40
C SER A 31 -2.76 20.72 -1.44
N GLU A 32 -1.58 20.57 -0.86
CA GLU A 32 -0.55 21.60 -0.90
C GLU A 32 0.27 21.47 -2.19
N PRO A 33 0.79 22.57 -2.76
CA PRO A 33 1.67 22.50 -3.91
C PRO A 33 2.92 21.67 -3.60
N ILE A 34 3.29 20.78 -4.53
CA ILE A 34 4.54 20.00 -4.42
C ILE A 34 5.72 20.96 -4.57
N ALA A 35 6.57 21.03 -3.56
CA ALA A 35 7.80 21.82 -3.60
C ALA A 35 8.88 21.12 -4.45
N GLN A 36 9.05 19.81 -4.26
CA GLN A 36 10.02 18.99 -4.98
C GLN A 36 9.59 17.51 -5.00
N VAL A 37 10.04 16.76 -6.01
CA VAL A 37 10.02 15.29 -6.00
C VAL A 37 11.36 14.79 -5.49
N VAL A 38 11.33 14.05 -4.39
CA VAL A 38 12.51 13.45 -3.75
C VAL A 38 12.39 11.94 -3.88
N VAL A 39 13.42 11.30 -4.42
CA VAL A 39 13.53 9.83 -4.46
C VAL A 39 14.64 9.44 -3.52
N SER A 40 14.32 8.66 -2.49
CA SER A 40 15.30 8.19 -1.51
C SER A 40 16.42 7.42 -2.19
N SER A 41 17.66 7.56 -1.70
CA SER A 41 18.83 6.91 -2.30
C SER A 41 18.70 5.39 -2.33
N SER A 42 18.05 4.79 -1.33
CA SER A 42 17.72 3.36 -1.30
C SER A 42 16.97 2.90 -2.56
N VAL A 43 16.08 3.74 -3.07
CA VAL A 43 15.31 3.50 -4.29
C VAL A 43 16.15 3.78 -5.54
N ALA A 44 16.88 4.90 -5.55
CA ALA A 44 17.69 5.32 -6.68
C ALA A 44 18.89 4.38 -6.96
N GLU A 45 19.46 3.79 -5.91
CA GLU A 45 20.63 2.91 -5.97
C GLU A 45 20.25 1.42 -6.07
N ASN A 46 18.98 1.11 -6.32
CA ASN A 46 18.45 -0.26 -6.35
C ASN A 46 18.73 -1.05 -5.04
N SER A 47 18.90 -0.34 -3.93
CA SER A 47 19.13 -0.89 -2.59
C SER A 47 17.81 -1.13 -1.85
N ASN A 48 16.78 -1.53 -2.59
CA ASN A 48 15.50 -1.91 -2.01
C ASN A 48 15.70 -3.15 -1.14
N THR A 49 15.47 -2.99 0.16
CA THR A 49 15.72 -4.03 1.17
C THR A 49 14.56 -5.02 1.30
N VAL A 50 13.43 -4.80 0.62
CA VAL A 50 12.33 -5.75 0.59
C VAL A 50 12.75 -7.01 -0.18
N ALA A 51 12.82 -8.13 0.54
CA ALA A 51 13.15 -9.42 -0.06
C ALA A 51 12.04 -9.91 -1.00
N ALA A 52 12.44 -10.51 -2.12
CA ALA A 52 11.50 -11.22 -2.98
C ALA A 52 10.92 -12.43 -2.22
N GLN A 53 9.60 -12.54 -2.23
CA GLN A 53 8.89 -13.58 -1.49
C GLN A 53 7.64 -14.03 -2.24
N ALA A 54 7.35 -15.32 -2.16
CA ALA A 54 6.11 -15.91 -2.62
C ALA A 54 5.46 -16.64 -1.43
N THR A 55 4.30 -16.15 -0.99
CA THR A 55 3.57 -16.68 0.18
C THR A 55 2.13 -16.96 -0.20
N GLY A 56 1.44 -17.86 0.49
CA GLY A 56 -0.01 -18.04 0.26
C GLY A 56 -0.77 -16.74 0.53
N VAL A 57 -1.91 -16.51 -0.12
CA VAL A 57 -2.72 -15.28 0.09
C VAL A 57 -3.38 -15.19 1.48
N ASN A 58 -3.41 -16.29 2.23
CA ASN A 58 -3.75 -16.34 3.65
C ASN A 58 -2.54 -16.88 4.41
N SER A 59 -1.73 -15.99 4.98
CA SER A 59 -0.50 -16.34 5.69
C SER A 59 -0.28 -15.42 6.89
N SER A 60 0.89 -15.51 7.53
CA SER A 60 1.30 -14.58 8.58
C SER A 60 1.55 -13.16 8.06
N THR A 61 1.77 -12.98 6.75
CA THR A 61 2.08 -11.68 6.13
C THR A 61 1.04 -11.25 5.08
N SER A 62 -0.06 -12.00 4.96
CA SER A 62 -1.08 -11.77 3.95
C SER A 62 -2.46 -12.24 4.39
N ALA A 63 -3.50 -11.58 3.91
CA ALA A 63 -4.87 -12.02 4.14
C ALA A 63 -5.79 -11.58 3.02
N VAL A 64 -6.88 -12.33 2.88
CA VAL A 64 -7.90 -12.10 1.87
C VAL A 64 -9.19 -11.60 2.52
N LEU A 65 -9.81 -10.60 1.91
CA LEU A 65 -11.14 -10.19 2.32
C LEU A 65 -12.18 -11.29 2.04
N ALA A 66 -13.05 -11.57 3.01
CA ALA A 66 -14.17 -12.48 2.84
C ALA A 66 -15.05 -12.08 1.64
N GLY A 67 -15.26 -13.04 0.72
CA GLY A 67 -16.00 -12.83 -0.53
C GLY A 67 -15.12 -12.46 -1.74
N THR A 68 -13.80 -12.32 -1.57
CA THR A 68 -12.86 -12.23 -2.69
C THR A 68 -12.82 -13.56 -3.43
N THR A 69 -12.92 -13.49 -4.75
CA THR A 69 -12.72 -14.60 -5.67
C THR A 69 -11.49 -14.36 -6.52
N PHE A 70 -10.78 -15.44 -6.83
CA PHE A 70 -9.55 -15.42 -7.64
C PHE A 70 -9.83 -16.01 -9.01
N ARG A 71 -9.33 -15.36 -10.07
CA ARG A 71 -9.52 -15.84 -11.45
C ARG A 71 -8.25 -15.74 -12.28
N THR A 72 -7.96 -16.77 -13.04
CA THR A 72 -6.92 -16.72 -14.08
C THR A 72 -7.32 -15.82 -15.24
N ALA A 73 -6.39 -15.56 -16.15
CA ALA A 73 -6.68 -14.81 -17.39
C ALA A 73 -7.74 -15.49 -18.28
N SER A 74 -7.83 -16.83 -18.24
CA SER A 74 -8.87 -17.59 -18.93
C SER A 74 -10.24 -17.55 -18.24
N GLY A 75 -10.35 -16.88 -17.08
CA GLY A 75 -11.58 -16.74 -16.31
C GLY A 75 -11.88 -17.91 -15.37
N GLN A 76 -10.97 -18.88 -15.25
CA GLN A 76 -11.11 -20.01 -14.33
C GLN A 76 -11.02 -19.52 -12.88
N THR A 77 -11.96 -19.93 -12.04
CA THR A 77 -11.90 -19.64 -10.60
C THR A 77 -10.83 -20.50 -9.94
N VAL A 78 -9.97 -19.89 -9.14
CA VAL A 78 -8.87 -20.53 -8.42
C VAL A 78 -9.19 -20.56 -6.92
N ASP A 79 -8.94 -21.70 -6.27
CA ASP A 79 -9.06 -21.81 -4.82
C ASP A 79 -8.02 -20.93 -4.12
N PRO A 80 -8.38 -20.12 -3.11
CA PRO A 80 -7.43 -19.27 -2.40
C PRO A 80 -6.18 -20.00 -1.88
N ALA A 81 -6.28 -21.26 -1.46
CA ALA A 81 -5.14 -22.05 -0.99
C ALA A 81 -4.12 -22.37 -2.11
N ALA A 82 -4.54 -22.28 -3.37
CA ALA A 82 -3.69 -22.46 -4.55
C ALA A 82 -3.14 -21.15 -5.12
N VAL A 83 -3.43 -20.00 -4.50
CA VAL A 83 -2.94 -18.69 -4.91
C VAL A 83 -1.78 -18.25 -4.03
N ALA A 84 -0.66 -17.94 -4.67
CA ALA A 84 0.48 -17.29 -4.06
C ALA A 84 0.45 -15.78 -4.33
N MET A 85 0.68 -15.00 -3.29
CA MET A 85 1.06 -13.60 -3.38
C MET A 85 2.56 -13.50 -3.57
N VAL A 86 2.98 -12.85 -4.65
CA VAL A 86 4.37 -12.61 -4.99
C VAL A 86 4.68 -11.15 -4.77
N VAL A 87 5.66 -10.89 -3.93
CA VAL A 87 6.23 -9.57 -3.67
C VAL A 87 7.66 -9.59 -4.17
N ALA A 88 8.05 -8.57 -4.92
CA ALA A 88 9.42 -8.39 -5.37
C ALA A 88 9.81 -6.91 -5.25
N PRO A 89 11.08 -6.60 -4.95
CA PRO A 89 11.58 -5.24 -5.03
C PRO A 89 11.43 -4.71 -6.46
N ALA A 90 10.96 -3.48 -6.63
CA ALA A 90 10.99 -2.83 -7.93
C ALA A 90 12.42 -2.42 -8.28
N THR A 91 12.76 -2.39 -9.58
CA THR A 91 14.05 -1.86 -10.02
C THR A 91 14.12 -0.35 -9.84
N ALA A 92 15.33 0.22 -9.76
CA ALA A 92 15.54 1.66 -9.69
C ALA A 92 14.83 2.42 -10.84
N GLU A 93 14.84 1.88 -12.05
CA GLU A 93 14.17 2.48 -13.22
C GLU A 93 12.66 2.47 -13.05
N GLN A 94 12.09 1.34 -12.59
CA GLN A 94 10.65 1.24 -12.32
C GLN A 94 10.22 2.23 -11.24
N ALA A 95 11.04 2.42 -10.21
CA ALA A 95 10.74 3.32 -9.12
C ALA A 95 10.86 4.80 -9.53
N GLN A 96 11.88 5.17 -10.32
CA GLN A 96 12.00 6.52 -10.87
C GLN A 96 10.84 6.85 -11.81
N ALA A 97 10.44 5.92 -12.67
CA ALA A 97 9.29 6.08 -13.54
C ALA A 97 7.98 6.24 -12.74
N ALA A 98 7.80 5.44 -11.69
CA ALA A 98 6.65 5.53 -10.80
C ALA A 98 6.61 6.88 -10.06
N ALA A 99 7.74 7.36 -9.54
CA ALA A 99 7.85 8.66 -8.88
C ALA A 99 7.49 9.83 -9.83
N ALA A 100 8.05 9.82 -11.05
CA ALA A 100 7.77 10.82 -12.06
C ALA A 100 6.28 10.80 -12.48
N SER A 101 5.71 9.60 -12.66
CA SER A 101 4.30 9.46 -13.03
C SER A 101 3.35 9.89 -11.91
N LEU A 102 3.68 9.61 -10.63
CA LEU A 102 2.91 10.08 -9.49
C LEU A 102 2.95 11.61 -9.38
N ALA A 103 4.14 12.21 -9.51
CA ALA A 103 4.29 13.66 -9.51
C ALA A 103 3.47 14.32 -10.62
N ALA A 104 3.49 13.76 -11.83
CA ALA A 104 2.68 14.23 -12.94
C ALA A 104 1.17 14.10 -12.65
N ALA A 105 0.74 13.01 -12.02
CA ALA A 105 -0.66 12.81 -11.65
C ALA A 105 -1.16 13.80 -10.60
N MET A 106 -0.31 14.23 -9.67
CA MET A 106 -0.68 15.20 -8.63
C MET A 106 -0.92 16.62 -9.16
N VAL A 107 -0.34 16.97 -10.31
CA VAL A 107 -0.51 18.28 -10.96
C VAL A 107 -1.43 18.24 -12.18
N SER A 108 -1.85 17.04 -12.59
CA SER A 108 -2.70 16.82 -13.75
C SER A 108 -4.18 17.00 -13.40
N SER A 109 -4.94 17.62 -14.31
CA SER A 109 -6.41 17.63 -14.25
C SER A 109 -7.05 16.39 -14.88
N GLY A 110 -6.28 15.61 -15.65
CA GLY A 110 -6.75 14.42 -16.38
C GLY A 110 -6.44 13.09 -15.71
N THR A 111 -5.41 13.04 -14.86
CA THR A 111 -5.01 11.84 -14.10
C THR A 111 -5.47 12.01 -12.66
N GLN A 112 -6.21 11.04 -12.13
CA GLN A 112 -6.76 11.13 -10.79
C GLN A 112 -5.96 10.31 -9.79
N VAL A 113 -5.79 10.86 -8.60
CA VAL A 113 -5.46 10.06 -7.41
C VAL A 113 -6.77 9.71 -6.72
N VAL A 114 -7.17 8.44 -6.82
CA VAL A 114 -8.39 7.95 -6.20
C VAL A 114 -8.10 7.48 -4.78
N ASN A 115 -8.82 8.03 -3.82
CA ASN A 115 -8.61 7.74 -2.41
C ASN A 115 -9.42 6.53 -1.93
N PHE A 116 -8.76 5.38 -1.74
CA PHE A 116 -9.35 4.17 -1.15
C PHE A 116 -9.07 4.02 0.35
N THR A 117 -8.45 5.01 1.00
CA THR A 117 -8.25 5.02 2.46
C THR A 117 -9.56 5.20 3.24
N GLY A 118 -10.63 5.63 2.57
CA GLY A 118 -11.91 5.96 3.19
C GLY A 118 -11.97 7.35 3.83
N ARG A 119 -10.96 8.21 3.59
CA ARG A 119 -10.85 9.55 4.19
C ARG A 119 -11.39 10.65 3.27
N THR A 120 -11.82 11.76 3.87
CA THR A 120 -12.22 12.98 3.15
C THR A 120 -11.04 13.65 2.42
N GLY A 121 -9.81 13.20 2.71
CA GLY A 121 -8.80 13.08 1.66
C GLY A 121 -7.37 12.78 2.11
N LEU A 122 -6.43 13.01 1.19
CA LEU A 122 -5.05 12.51 1.12
C LEU A 122 -4.00 13.64 1.03
N SER A 123 -3.08 13.72 2.00
CA SER A 123 -1.80 14.44 1.81
C SER A 123 -0.76 13.43 1.33
N LEU A 124 0.03 13.78 0.32
CA LEU A 124 1.07 12.95 -0.27
C LEU A 124 2.46 13.56 -0.16
N THR A 125 2.55 14.70 0.51
CA THR A 125 3.79 15.42 0.74
C THR A 125 4.25 15.25 2.17
N ASP A 126 5.57 15.27 2.37
CA ASP A 126 6.20 15.33 3.68
C ASP A 126 5.93 16.66 4.39
N SER A 127 6.47 16.82 5.60
CA SER A 127 6.30 18.04 6.39
C SER A 127 6.83 19.32 5.71
N GLN A 128 7.75 19.18 4.73
CA GLN A 128 8.32 20.27 3.93
C GLN A 128 7.59 20.52 2.60
N GLY A 129 6.58 19.72 2.26
CA GLY A 129 5.84 19.86 1.01
C GLY A 129 6.44 19.09 -0.17
N ASN A 130 7.39 18.18 0.06
CA ASN A 130 7.97 17.36 -1.00
C ASN A 130 7.24 16.04 -1.17
N LEU A 131 7.16 15.55 -2.40
CA LEU A 131 6.79 14.16 -2.67
C LEU A 131 8.02 13.29 -2.42
N ASN A 132 8.11 12.66 -1.24
CA ASN A 132 9.25 11.83 -0.87
C ASN A 132 8.93 10.34 -1.05
N VAL A 133 9.45 9.76 -2.13
CA VAL A 133 9.32 8.32 -2.45
C VAL A 133 10.43 7.55 -1.73
N VAL A 134 10.02 6.60 -0.87
CA VAL A 134 10.95 5.84 -0.01
C VAL A 134 11.14 4.40 -0.42
N ASN A 135 10.15 3.79 -1.08
CA ASN A 135 10.26 2.43 -1.60
C ASN A 135 9.22 2.16 -2.70
N ASN A 136 9.53 1.20 -3.57
CA ASN A 136 8.66 0.66 -4.59
C ASN A 136 8.73 -0.88 -4.59
N VAL A 137 7.59 -1.55 -4.56
CA VAL A 137 7.53 -3.02 -4.64
C VAL A 137 6.51 -3.43 -5.67
N THR A 138 6.76 -4.54 -6.34
CA THR A 138 5.76 -5.17 -7.19
C THR A 138 5.00 -6.21 -6.37
N VAL A 139 3.67 -6.16 -6.40
CA VAL A 139 2.79 -7.15 -5.77
C VAL A 139 1.92 -7.80 -6.83
N GLY A 140 2.02 -9.11 -6.97
CA GLY A 140 1.22 -9.91 -7.89
C GLY A 140 0.57 -11.09 -7.20
N LEU A 141 -0.38 -11.72 -7.89
CA LEU A 141 -0.97 -12.99 -7.49
C LEU A 141 -0.74 -13.99 -8.61
N GLN A 142 -0.38 -15.22 -8.27
CA GLN A 142 -0.18 -16.28 -9.25
C GLN A 142 -0.53 -17.65 -8.70
N THR A 143 -0.75 -18.60 -9.60
CA THR A 143 -0.83 -20.02 -9.26
C THR A 143 0.56 -20.62 -9.03
N ALA A 144 0.61 -21.85 -8.52
CA ALA A 144 1.88 -22.60 -8.42
C ALA A 144 2.59 -22.80 -9.77
N ALA A 145 1.85 -22.76 -10.88
CA ALA A 145 2.40 -22.84 -12.23
C ALA A 145 2.93 -21.50 -12.76
N GLY A 146 2.86 -20.43 -11.96
CA GLY A 146 3.28 -19.08 -12.37
C GLY A 146 2.25 -18.34 -13.23
N GLU A 147 1.03 -18.86 -13.37
CA GLU A 147 -0.03 -18.17 -14.10
C GLU A 147 -0.58 -17.01 -13.27
N ALA A 148 -0.68 -15.82 -13.86
CA ALA A 148 -1.20 -14.63 -13.19
C ALA A 148 -2.67 -14.80 -12.79
N VAL A 149 -3.00 -14.31 -11.60
CA VAL A 149 -4.32 -14.38 -10.99
C VAL A 149 -4.83 -12.96 -10.72
N SER A 150 -6.07 -12.72 -11.08
CA SER A 150 -6.84 -11.52 -10.76
C SER A 150 -7.76 -11.77 -9.57
N GLN A 151 -8.17 -10.69 -8.89
CA GLN A 151 -9.09 -10.78 -7.76
C GLN A 151 -10.11 -9.63 -7.77
N ASN A 152 -11.35 -9.89 -7.32
CA ASN A 152 -12.46 -8.93 -7.38
C ASN A 152 -12.82 -8.24 -6.04
N GLY A 153 -12.14 -8.60 -4.96
CA GLY A 153 -12.30 -8.02 -3.63
C GLY A 153 -11.04 -7.28 -3.19
N SER A 154 -10.45 -7.70 -2.07
CA SER A 154 -9.18 -7.16 -1.58
C SER A 154 -8.29 -8.23 -1.00
N VAL A 155 -7.00 -8.03 -1.22
CA VAL A 155 -5.90 -8.76 -0.60
C VAL A 155 -5.02 -7.76 0.15
N SER A 156 -4.50 -8.18 1.28
CA SER A 156 -3.65 -7.35 2.12
C SER A 156 -2.29 -8.01 2.29
N VAL A 157 -1.25 -7.19 2.41
CA VAL A 157 0.15 -7.61 2.53
C VAL A 157 0.85 -6.77 3.58
N SER A 158 1.73 -7.39 4.36
CA SER A 158 2.56 -6.72 5.35
C SER A 158 4.05 -6.82 5.06
N PHE A 159 4.78 -5.80 5.51
CA PHE A 159 6.23 -5.63 5.39
C PHE A 159 6.80 -5.22 6.75
N ALA A 160 8.09 -5.45 6.97
CA ALA A 160 8.78 -4.73 8.02
C ALA A 160 8.84 -3.24 7.66
N LEU A 161 8.52 -2.36 8.61
CA LEU A 161 8.54 -0.92 8.39
C LEU A 161 9.95 -0.44 7.99
N ALA A 162 10.98 -1.02 8.61
CA ALA A 162 12.37 -0.70 8.28
C ALA A 162 12.73 -1.03 6.82
N ASP A 163 12.14 -2.07 6.24
CA ASP A 163 12.38 -2.41 4.83
C ASP A 163 11.73 -1.41 3.89
N ILE A 164 10.59 -0.83 4.29
CA ILE A 164 9.93 0.22 3.52
C ILE A 164 10.62 1.58 3.69
N LEU A 165 11.10 1.90 4.89
CA LEU A 165 11.77 3.17 5.15
C LEU A 165 13.22 3.20 4.66
N GLY A 166 13.91 2.06 4.66
CA GLY A 166 15.35 2.01 4.46
C GLY A 166 16.07 2.87 5.51
N THR A 167 16.78 3.90 5.04
CA THR A 167 17.47 4.88 5.91
C THR A 167 16.61 6.11 6.24
N THR A 168 15.42 6.24 5.65
CA THR A 168 14.54 7.39 5.86
C THR A 168 13.95 7.36 7.27
N THR A 169 14.09 8.47 7.99
CA THR A 169 13.47 8.66 9.31
C THR A 169 12.24 9.54 9.16
N LEU A 170 11.10 9.10 9.71
CA LEU A 170 9.89 9.90 9.74
C LEU A 170 10.02 11.01 10.79
N ALA A 171 9.71 12.25 10.41
CA ALA A 171 9.60 13.36 11.33
C ALA A 171 8.31 13.27 12.17
N GLU A 172 8.21 14.13 13.18
CA GLU A 172 6.96 14.28 13.93
C GLU A 172 5.82 14.72 12.99
N GLY A 173 4.68 14.03 13.08
CA GLY A 173 3.55 14.28 12.20
C GLY A 173 3.73 13.72 10.78
N GLU A 174 4.67 12.81 10.55
CA GLU A 174 4.80 12.06 9.30
C GLU A 174 4.37 10.60 9.45
N THR A 175 3.93 10.03 8.34
CA THR A 175 3.52 8.64 8.21
C THR A 175 3.86 8.13 6.80
N ILE A 176 3.57 6.86 6.54
CA ILE A 176 3.71 6.28 5.20
C ILE A 176 2.35 6.14 4.54
N GLN A 177 2.28 6.57 3.28
CA GLN A 177 1.16 6.31 2.39
C GLN A 177 1.62 5.40 1.25
N ALA A 178 0.79 4.42 0.90
CA ALA A 178 1.03 3.53 -0.23
C ALA A 178 0.05 3.84 -1.36
N LEU A 179 0.54 3.82 -2.59
CA LEU A 179 -0.24 4.01 -3.79
C LEU A 179 0.19 3.00 -4.84
N TYR A 180 -0.72 2.59 -5.72
CA TYR A 180 -0.35 1.86 -6.91
C TYR A 180 -0.99 2.48 -8.15
N GLN A 181 -0.32 2.33 -9.29
CA GLN A 181 -0.83 2.80 -10.56
C GLN A 181 -1.62 1.70 -11.27
N ARG A 182 -2.80 2.05 -11.80
CA ARG A 182 -3.58 1.19 -12.70
C ARG A 182 -3.08 1.31 -14.14
N ALA A 183 -3.46 0.34 -14.98
CA ALA A 183 -3.10 0.34 -16.40
C ALA A 183 -3.62 1.57 -17.18
N ASP A 184 -4.67 2.23 -16.70
CA ASP A 184 -5.22 3.47 -17.27
C ASP A 184 -4.46 4.74 -16.83
N GLY A 185 -3.39 4.60 -16.05
CA GLY A 185 -2.58 5.70 -15.52
C GLY A 185 -3.09 6.30 -14.20
N THR A 186 -4.29 5.91 -13.74
CA THR A 186 -4.89 6.35 -12.48
C THR A 186 -4.08 5.85 -11.30
N TRP A 187 -3.82 6.73 -10.33
CA TRP A 187 -3.18 6.36 -9.07
C TRP A 187 -4.23 6.05 -8.01
N VAL A 188 -4.01 4.99 -7.24
CA VAL A 188 -4.92 4.54 -6.19
C VAL A 188 -4.19 4.57 -4.87
N ALA A 189 -4.58 5.47 -3.97
CA ALA A 189 -4.09 5.48 -2.60
C ALA A 189 -4.83 4.46 -1.76
N VAL A 190 -4.09 3.55 -1.13
CA VAL A 190 -4.66 2.41 -0.39
C VAL A 190 -4.58 2.62 1.13
N PRO A 191 -5.46 1.96 1.91
CA PRO A 191 -5.32 1.97 3.37
C PRO A 191 -3.94 1.44 3.78
N VAL A 192 -3.29 2.14 4.71
CA VAL A 192 -2.03 1.74 5.36
C VAL A 192 -2.25 1.68 6.86
N VAL A 193 -1.80 0.59 7.48
CA VAL A 193 -1.71 0.43 8.93
C VAL A 193 -0.26 0.15 9.28
N ILE A 194 0.29 0.92 10.20
CA ILE A 194 1.61 0.67 10.79
C ILE A 194 1.37 0.27 12.25
N SER A 195 2.12 -0.69 12.78
CA SER A 195 2.07 -1.03 14.20
C SER A 195 3.29 -1.87 14.55
N ASN A 196 3.91 -1.61 15.70
CA ASN A 196 5.02 -2.42 16.23
C ASN A 196 6.14 -2.71 15.20
N GLY A 197 6.50 -1.73 14.36
CA GLY A 197 7.54 -1.90 13.34
C GLY A 197 7.12 -2.71 12.11
N ALA A 198 5.83 -3.05 11.96
CA ALA A 198 5.26 -3.61 10.74
C ALA A 198 4.39 -2.58 10.02
N LEU A 199 4.32 -2.68 8.70
CA LEU A 199 3.46 -1.89 7.83
C LEU A 199 2.60 -2.85 7.00
N ALA A 200 1.28 -2.67 6.97
CA ALA A 200 0.37 -3.44 6.14
C ALA A 200 -0.47 -2.53 5.25
N ILE A 201 -0.76 -3.02 4.03
CA ILE A 201 -1.57 -2.31 3.04
C ILE A 201 -2.70 -3.21 2.54
N ALA A 202 -3.83 -2.60 2.15
CA ALA A 202 -4.95 -3.30 1.52
C ALA A 202 -5.03 -2.94 0.04
N LEU A 203 -4.71 -3.90 -0.82
CA LEU A 203 -4.84 -3.74 -2.26
C LEU A 203 -6.28 -4.11 -2.69
N PRO A 204 -7.02 -3.18 -3.33
CA PRO A 204 -8.30 -3.48 -3.95
C PRO A 204 -8.09 -4.30 -5.24
N ALA A 205 -9.17 -4.58 -5.98
CA ALA A 205 -9.14 -5.38 -7.19
C ALA A 205 -8.03 -4.97 -8.18
N PHE A 206 -7.24 -5.95 -8.61
CA PHE A 206 -6.24 -5.81 -9.67
C PHE A 206 -6.15 -7.11 -10.49
N GLY A 207 -5.76 -6.98 -11.76
CA GLY A 207 -5.72 -8.10 -12.72
C GLY A 207 -4.33 -8.63 -13.06
N GLY A 208 -3.28 -7.87 -12.72
CA GLY A 208 -1.89 -8.23 -12.91
C GLY A 208 -1.03 -7.61 -11.82
N ALA A 209 0.27 -7.90 -11.81
CA ALA A 209 1.16 -7.36 -10.81
C ALA A 209 1.13 -5.83 -10.82
N VAL A 210 1.00 -5.23 -9.64
CA VAL A 210 0.93 -3.77 -9.44
C VAL A 210 2.22 -3.27 -8.81
N ASN A 211 2.73 -2.13 -9.29
CA ASN A 211 3.82 -1.42 -8.64
C ASN A 211 3.24 -0.53 -7.54
N VAL A 212 3.55 -0.87 -6.30
CA VAL A 212 3.16 -0.13 -5.10
C VAL A 212 4.31 0.82 -4.73
N THR A 213 4.04 2.12 -4.81
CA THR A 213 4.91 3.20 -4.37
C THR A 213 4.57 3.59 -2.94
N PHE A 214 5.58 3.64 -2.08
CA PHE A 214 5.49 4.15 -0.73
C PHE A 214 6.08 5.55 -0.66
N VAL A 215 5.33 6.46 -0.04
CA VAL A 215 5.73 7.86 0.13
C VAL A 215 5.62 8.27 1.59
N VAL A 216 6.49 9.18 2.02
CA VAL A 216 6.30 9.92 3.27
C VAL A 216 5.19 10.94 3.05
N ALA A 217 4.26 10.99 3.99
CA ALA A 217 3.12 11.88 3.96
C ALA A 217 2.88 12.51 5.34
N LYS A 218 2.36 13.74 5.37
CA LYS A 218 1.86 14.39 6.60
C LYS A 218 0.73 13.57 7.23
N GLY A 219 0.99 13.01 8.40
CA GLY A 219 0.05 12.27 9.24
C GLY A 219 -0.40 13.05 10.48
N VAL A 220 -1.40 12.51 11.19
CA VAL A 220 -1.76 12.94 12.56
C VAL A 220 -1.31 11.86 13.54
N SER A 221 -1.17 12.13 14.85
CA SER A 221 -0.85 11.07 15.84
C SER A 221 -2.00 10.05 16.00
N ALA A 222 -1.68 8.80 16.35
CA ALA A 222 -2.65 7.75 16.65
C ALA A 222 -3.62 8.16 17.76
N ASP A 223 -3.11 8.90 18.75
CA ASP A 223 -3.86 9.36 19.93
C ASP A 223 -4.87 10.47 19.60
N ALA A 224 -4.67 11.16 18.46
CA ALA A 224 -5.59 12.16 17.94
C ALA A 224 -6.67 11.55 17.02
N VAL A 225 -6.60 10.25 16.73
CA VAL A 225 -7.60 9.50 15.98
C VAL A 225 -8.59 8.93 17.00
N PRO A 226 -9.86 9.42 17.06
CA PRO A 226 -10.85 8.83 17.95
C PRO A 226 -10.94 7.31 17.73
N ALA A 227 -11.19 6.51 18.76
CA ALA A 227 -11.34 5.05 18.60
C ALA A 227 -12.39 4.66 17.52
N ALA A 228 -13.35 5.54 17.24
CA ALA A 228 -14.35 5.43 16.17
C ALA A 228 -13.80 5.71 14.74
N ALA A 229 -12.63 6.32 14.61
CA ALA A 229 -11.91 6.56 13.35
C ALA A 229 -10.78 5.54 13.09
N ALA A 230 -10.40 4.76 14.11
CA ALA A 230 -9.59 3.54 13.96
C ALA A 230 -10.41 2.39 13.32
N THR A 231 -11.74 2.50 13.35
CA THR A 231 -12.61 1.83 12.38
C THR A 231 -12.72 2.72 11.14
N SER A 232 -12.53 2.13 9.95
CA SER A 232 -12.74 2.80 8.64
C SER A 232 -13.87 3.86 8.71
N PRO A 233 -13.65 5.10 8.27
CA PRO A 233 -14.66 6.16 8.42
C PRO A 233 -15.93 5.78 7.67
N ASN A 234 -16.98 5.60 8.47
CA ASN A 234 -18.40 5.36 8.18
C ASN A 234 -18.90 4.00 8.68
N THR A 235 -19.29 4.02 9.96
CA THR A 235 -20.50 3.33 10.43
C THR A 235 -21.67 3.53 9.50
#